data_AF-A0A834YXA9-F1
#
_entry.id   AF-A0A834YXA9-F1
#
_cell.length_a   1.000
_cell.length_b   1.000
_cell.length_c   1.000
_cell.angle_alpha   90.00
_cell.angle_beta   90.00
_cell.angle_gamma   90.00
#
_symmetry.space_group_name_H-M   'P 1'
#
loop_
_entity.id
_entity.type
_entity.pdbx_description
1 polymer ?
#
loop_
_entity_poly.entity_id
_entity_poly.type
_entity_poly.pdbx_seq_one_letter_code
_entity_poly.pdbx_strand_id
1 'polypeptide(L)'
;MMVTCDATNDNKSSPSFESADDFERRIFGGLSDSSPNTNSFYQKLDRLEKGRGQYSIGSKLSGGNSSQFLDGLDESFNTLSDGMDGKLRKAATYFEFNTDEIIKDDYTFRPDMTFRSGMTYDTKDLDLTKPGVRKPFKRAEFQVTTAEVLRKADFRNVRFLANFITEAGIIIKRSKTGISAKAQRKVAREIKTARAFGLMPFTTMGTKQFFFGKTMEDLDEDYEYDNYDTRNAADARSVPY
;
A
#
# COMPACT_ATOMS: atom_id res chain seq x y z
N MET A 1 22.40 24.68 -69.32
CA MET A 1 23.43 24.29 -68.33
C MET A 1 22.88 23.06 -67.61
N MET A 2 23.52 21.90 -67.77
CA MET A 2 23.13 20.69 -67.02
C MET A 2 23.51 20.86 -65.55
N VAL A 3 22.66 20.41 -64.64
CA VAL A 3 23.01 20.19 -63.23
C VAL A 3 22.64 18.76 -62.90
N THR A 4 23.64 17.89 -62.86
CA THR A 4 23.53 16.52 -62.36
C THR A 4 23.61 16.54 -60.85
N CYS A 5 22.63 15.95 -60.18
CA CYS A 5 22.68 15.72 -58.73
C CYS A 5 23.31 14.35 -58.48
N ASP A 6 24.58 14.31 -58.07
CA ASP A 6 25.20 13.07 -57.63
C ASP A 6 24.61 12.62 -56.29
N ALA A 7 24.22 11.34 -56.21
CA ALA A 7 23.72 10.73 -54.99
C ALA A 7 24.87 10.02 -54.25
N THR A 8 25.36 10.63 -53.18
CA THR A 8 26.33 10.00 -52.27
C THR A 8 25.63 8.97 -51.38
N ASN A 9 26.11 7.72 -51.43
CA ASN A 9 25.52 6.59 -50.72
C ASN A 9 26.12 6.42 -49.31
N ASP A 10 25.48 6.99 -48.29
CA ASP A 10 25.91 6.91 -46.90
C ASP A 10 25.53 5.55 -46.27
N ASN A 11 26.49 4.62 -46.23
CA ASN A 11 26.38 3.37 -45.47
C ASN A 11 26.41 3.63 -43.95
N LYS A 12 25.26 4.02 -43.37
CA LYS A 12 25.03 4.00 -41.92
C LYS A 12 24.42 2.67 -41.51
N SER A 13 25.18 1.80 -40.84
CA SER A 13 24.68 0.56 -40.27
C SER A 13 23.86 0.84 -39.01
N SER A 14 22.57 1.15 -39.18
CA SER A 14 21.59 1.13 -38.10
C SER A 14 21.57 -0.27 -37.46
N PRO A 15 21.46 -0.42 -36.13
CA PRO A 15 21.09 -1.70 -35.55
C PRO A 15 19.68 -2.05 -36.05
N SER A 16 19.58 -3.03 -36.95
CA SER A 16 18.29 -3.47 -37.48
C SER A 16 17.47 -4.07 -36.35
N PHE A 17 16.42 -3.36 -35.93
CA PHE A 17 15.42 -3.93 -35.04
C PHE A 17 14.72 -5.05 -35.81
N GLU A 18 14.99 -6.29 -35.42
CA GLU A 18 14.42 -7.49 -36.01
C GLU A 18 12.91 -7.48 -35.77
N SER A 19 12.09 -7.77 -36.81
CA SER A 19 10.65 -7.88 -36.61
C SER A 19 10.34 -9.00 -35.61
N ALA A 20 9.22 -8.90 -34.88
CA ALA A 20 8.75 -9.99 -34.03
C ALA A 20 8.65 -11.31 -34.81
N ASP A 21 8.19 -11.25 -36.07
CA ASP A 21 8.11 -12.39 -36.98
C ASP A 21 9.50 -12.99 -37.32
N ASP A 22 10.52 -12.16 -37.49
CA ASP A 22 11.88 -12.61 -37.82
C ASP A 22 12.56 -13.23 -36.59
N PHE A 23 12.37 -12.63 -35.42
CA PHE A 23 12.79 -13.19 -34.14
C PHE A 23 12.14 -14.56 -33.89
N GLU A 24 10.82 -14.68 -34.10
CA GLU A 24 10.10 -15.95 -33.98
C GLU A 24 10.59 -16.99 -34.99
N ARG A 25 10.86 -16.60 -36.24
CA ARG A 25 11.46 -17.48 -37.27
C ARG A 25 12.85 -17.97 -36.86
N ARG A 26 13.67 -17.12 -36.21
CA ARG A 26 15.02 -17.48 -35.74
C ARG A 26 14.99 -18.41 -34.53
N ILE A 27 14.07 -18.18 -33.60
CA ILE A 27 13.96 -18.95 -32.35
C ILE A 27 13.22 -20.28 -32.59
N PHE A 28 12.01 -20.24 -33.13
CA PHE A 28 11.11 -21.40 -33.23
C PHE A 28 11.15 -22.11 -34.59
N GLY A 29 11.50 -21.41 -35.67
CA GLY A 29 11.42 -21.93 -37.04
C GLY A 29 9.99 -21.80 -37.61
N GLY A 30 9.87 -21.15 -38.78
CA GLY A 30 8.57 -20.92 -39.42
C GLY A 30 7.93 -22.20 -39.97
N LEU A 31 6.61 -22.34 -39.81
CA LEU A 31 5.81 -23.50 -40.22
C LEU A 31 5.56 -23.61 -41.75
N SER A 32 6.42 -23.04 -42.59
CA SER A 32 6.22 -23.04 -44.04
C SER A 32 7.52 -23.20 -44.82
N ASP A 33 7.48 -24.21 -45.69
CA ASP A 33 8.42 -24.62 -46.74
C ASP A 33 9.74 -25.31 -46.35
N SER A 34 10.04 -26.40 -47.06
CA SER A 34 11.08 -27.38 -46.72
C SER A 34 12.44 -27.00 -47.30
N SER A 35 13.07 -25.94 -46.77
CA SER A 35 14.46 -25.58 -47.10
C SER A 35 15.45 -26.25 -46.13
N PRO A 36 16.44 -27.03 -46.61
CA PRO A 36 17.23 -27.94 -45.77
C PRO A 36 18.34 -27.28 -44.92
N ASN A 37 18.36 -25.95 -44.76
CA ASN A 37 19.54 -25.24 -44.25
C ASN A 37 19.29 -24.16 -43.16
N THR A 38 18.10 -24.09 -42.56
CA THR A 38 17.84 -23.17 -41.43
C THR A 38 18.16 -23.84 -40.08
N ASN A 39 19.31 -23.49 -39.50
CA ASN A 39 19.71 -24.00 -38.18
C ASN A 39 18.98 -23.27 -37.04
N SER A 40 17.71 -23.61 -36.79
CA SER A 40 16.90 -23.02 -35.72
C SER A 40 17.47 -23.28 -34.32
N PHE A 41 17.19 -22.39 -33.37
CA PHE A 41 17.80 -22.41 -32.04
C PHE A 41 17.51 -23.72 -31.27
N TYR A 42 16.24 -24.14 -31.21
CA TYR A 42 15.87 -25.41 -30.56
C TYR A 42 16.47 -26.64 -31.25
N GLN A 43 16.54 -26.66 -32.59
CA GLN A 43 17.17 -27.78 -33.29
C GLN A 43 18.68 -27.90 -32.99
N LYS A 44 19.37 -26.79 -32.64
CA LYS A 44 20.74 -26.85 -32.10
C LYS A 44 20.79 -27.47 -30.71
N LEU A 45 19.80 -27.21 -29.85
CA LEU A 45 19.68 -27.83 -28.53
C LEU A 45 19.40 -29.34 -28.64
N ASP A 46 18.48 -29.78 -29.50
CA ASP A 46 18.21 -31.21 -29.75
C ASP A 46 19.44 -31.96 -30.29
N ARG A 47 20.26 -31.30 -31.12
CA ARG A 47 21.56 -31.84 -31.57
C ARG A 47 22.59 -31.89 -30.44
N LEU A 48 22.56 -30.93 -29.51
CA LEU A 48 23.41 -30.93 -28.31
C LEU A 48 22.99 -32.02 -27.31
N GLU A 49 21.69 -32.28 -27.17
CA GLU A 49 21.11 -33.37 -26.39
C GLU A 49 21.53 -34.72 -26.98
N LYS A 50 21.42 -34.92 -28.31
CA LYS A 50 21.93 -36.13 -28.96
C LYS A 50 23.45 -36.32 -28.86
N GLY A 51 24.22 -35.25 -28.64
CA GLY A 51 25.66 -35.30 -28.37
C GLY A 51 26.01 -35.64 -26.90
N ARG A 52 25.05 -35.58 -25.98
CA ARG A 52 25.24 -35.86 -24.54
C ARG A 52 24.32 -37.01 -24.13
N GLY A 53 24.86 -38.22 -24.16
CA GLY A 53 24.10 -39.44 -23.91
C GLY A 53 23.26 -39.40 -22.61
N GLN A 54 21.95 -39.57 -22.80
CA GLN A 54 20.97 -40.09 -21.83
C GLN A 54 21.07 -39.61 -20.38
N TYR A 55 20.40 -38.49 -20.08
CA TYR A 55 19.72 -38.32 -18.78
C TYR A 55 18.41 -37.51 -18.90
N SER A 56 17.47 -37.99 -19.71
CA SER A 56 16.08 -37.54 -19.56
C SER A 56 15.58 -37.95 -18.17
N ILE A 57 15.21 -36.99 -17.34
CA ILE A 57 14.71 -37.22 -15.98
C ILE A 57 13.25 -37.74 -16.03
N GLY A 58 13.11 -38.97 -16.53
CA GLY A 58 11.85 -39.67 -16.70
C GLY A 58 11.69 -40.78 -15.67
N SER A 59 10.69 -40.65 -14.79
CA SER A 59 10.36 -41.63 -13.76
C SER A 59 9.94 -42.98 -14.34
N LYS A 60 10.89 -43.92 -14.44
CA LYS A 60 10.60 -45.35 -14.66
C LYS A 60 11.27 -46.20 -13.61
N LEU A 61 10.44 -46.90 -12.85
CA LEU A 61 10.85 -47.90 -11.86
C LEU A 61 11.39 -49.15 -12.57
N SER A 62 12.66 -49.48 -12.36
CA SER A 62 13.18 -50.85 -12.48
C SER A 62 14.50 -50.95 -11.70
N GLY A 63 14.69 -52.02 -10.94
CA GLY A 63 15.78 -52.14 -9.97
C GLY A 63 17.11 -52.63 -10.56
N GLY A 64 18.18 -52.42 -9.80
CA GLY A 64 19.53 -52.94 -10.09
C GLY A 64 20.62 -52.09 -9.44
N ASN A 65 21.46 -52.70 -8.59
CA ASN A 65 22.53 -51.99 -7.88
C ASN A 65 23.68 -51.58 -8.83
N SER A 66 24.14 -50.33 -8.74
CA SER A 66 25.51 -49.94 -9.12
C SER A 66 26.01 -48.78 -8.23
N SER A 67 26.67 -49.13 -7.13
CA SER A 67 27.00 -48.22 -6.03
C SER A 67 28.31 -47.41 -6.23
N GLN A 68 28.55 -46.86 -7.44
CA GLN A 68 29.87 -46.30 -7.80
C GLN A 68 29.87 -45.10 -8.78
N PHE A 69 28.90 -44.16 -8.74
CA PHE A 69 28.90 -42.99 -9.66
C PHE A 69 28.46 -41.63 -9.07
N LEU A 70 28.38 -41.49 -7.74
CA LEU A 70 27.90 -40.26 -7.08
C LEU A 70 28.90 -39.73 -6.03
N ASP A 71 30.12 -39.45 -6.48
CA ASP A 71 31.13 -38.70 -5.72
C ASP A 71 31.61 -37.52 -6.59
N GLY A 72 30.99 -36.34 -6.41
CA GLY A 72 31.35 -35.12 -7.16
C GLY A 72 30.22 -34.27 -7.78
N LEU A 73 28.94 -34.46 -7.44
CA LEU A 73 27.81 -33.69 -8.00
C LEU A 73 27.15 -32.68 -7.02
N ASP A 74 27.87 -32.22 -5.99
CA ASP A 74 27.34 -31.32 -4.95
C ASP A 74 27.49 -29.81 -5.28
N GLU A 75 28.48 -29.43 -6.10
CA GLU A 75 29.02 -28.05 -6.10
C GLU A 75 28.88 -27.22 -7.40
N SER A 76 28.24 -27.72 -8.46
CA SER A 76 28.41 -27.13 -9.82
C SER A 76 27.17 -26.61 -10.57
N PHE A 77 26.04 -26.33 -9.91
CA PHE A 77 24.89 -25.64 -10.54
C PHE A 77 24.27 -24.51 -9.70
N ASN A 78 25.10 -23.76 -8.98
CA ASN A 78 24.67 -22.50 -8.37
C ASN A 78 24.60 -21.38 -9.42
N THR A 79 23.46 -21.25 -10.11
CA THR A 79 23.14 -20.08 -10.97
C THR A 79 23.17 -18.74 -10.20
N LEU A 80 23.30 -18.79 -8.87
CA LEU A 80 23.45 -17.64 -7.98
C LEU A 80 24.93 -17.23 -7.74
N SER A 81 25.92 -17.92 -8.31
CA SER A 81 27.35 -17.59 -8.16
C SER A 81 27.94 -16.76 -9.32
N ASP A 82 27.11 -16.14 -10.17
CA ASP A 82 27.51 -15.34 -11.35
C ASP A 82 28.35 -14.08 -11.04
N GLY A 83 28.67 -13.82 -9.77
CA GLY A 83 29.39 -12.62 -9.31
C GLY A 83 28.63 -11.31 -9.54
N MET A 84 27.44 -11.37 -10.15
CA MET A 84 26.57 -10.23 -10.41
C MET A 84 25.89 -9.69 -9.16
N ASP A 85 25.65 -10.49 -8.12
CA ASP A 85 25.05 -10.01 -6.86
C ASP A 85 25.82 -8.80 -6.26
N GLY A 86 27.16 -8.87 -6.23
CA GLY A 86 28.01 -7.76 -5.80
C GLY A 86 27.94 -6.51 -6.70
N LYS A 87 27.55 -6.65 -7.98
CA LYS A 87 27.33 -5.55 -8.92
C LYS A 87 25.91 -4.97 -8.78
N LEU A 88 24.90 -5.84 -8.66
CA LEU A 88 23.51 -5.50 -8.44
C LEU A 88 23.33 -4.78 -7.10
N ARG A 89 23.98 -5.23 -6.03
CA ARG A 89 23.97 -4.54 -4.73
C ARG A 89 24.57 -3.14 -4.81
N LYS A 90 25.68 -2.96 -5.56
CA LYS A 90 26.30 -1.64 -5.79
C LYS A 90 25.38 -0.72 -6.61
N ALA A 91 24.75 -1.24 -7.66
CA ALA A 91 23.78 -0.49 -8.46
C ALA A 91 22.53 -0.11 -7.65
N ALA A 92 22.00 -1.02 -6.82
CA ALA A 92 20.87 -0.76 -5.94
C ALA A 92 21.17 0.29 -4.85
N THR A 93 22.43 0.41 -4.41
CA THR A 93 22.87 1.49 -3.50
C THR A 93 23.17 2.81 -4.22
N TYR A 94 23.35 2.80 -5.54
CA TYR A 94 23.71 3.98 -6.32
C TYR A 94 22.49 4.52 -7.08
N PHE A 95 21.85 5.54 -6.49
CA PHE A 95 20.88 6.37 -7.19
C PHE A 95 21.56 7.69 -7.56
N GLU A 96 21.65 7.99 -8.85
CA GLU A 96 22.23 9.25 -9.33
C GLU A 96 21.24 10.40 -9.09
N PHE A 97 21.44 11.14 -8.00
CA PHE A 97 20.57 12.23 -7.60
C PHE A 97 20.78 13.46 -8.50
N ASN A 98 20.02 13.53 -9.60
CA ASN A 98 19.98 14.69 -10.47
C ASN A 98 19.17 15.81 -9.79
N THR A 99 19.86 16.85 -9.29
CA THR A 99 19.23 18.03 -8.68
C THR A 99 18.20 18.71 -9.59
N ASP A 100 18.42 18.62 -10.89
CA ASP A 100 17.69 19.36 -11.91
C ASP A 100 16.54 18.52 -12.51
N GLU A 101 16.29 17.30 -12.01
CA GLU A 101 15.22 16.41 -12.48
C GLU A 101 13.83 17.06 -12.36
N ILE A 102 13.63 17.84 -11.30
CA ILE A 102 12.37 18.57 -11.01
C ILE A 102 12.12 19.70 -12.03
N ILE A 103 13.15 20.18 -12.72
CA ILE A 103 13.09 21.29 -13.68
C ILE A 103 12.78 20.79 -15.10
N LYS A 104 12.93 19.48 -15.37
CA LYS A 104 12.64 18.89 -16.68
C LYS A 104 11.14 18.92 -16.98
N ASP A 105 10.77 19.25 -18.22
CA ASP A 105 9.37 19.34 -18.66
C ASP A 105 8.59 18.01 -18.51
N ASP A 106 9.30 16.87 -18.48
CA ASP A 106 8.72 15.55 -18.23
C ASP A 106 8.24 15.35 -16.77
N TYR A 107 8.69 16.18 -15.82
CA TYR A 107 8.38 16.03 -14.40
C TYR A 107 6.98 16.58 -14.04
N THR A 108 5.95 15.77 -14.29
CA THR A 108 4.55 16.16 -14.01
C THR A 108 4.15 15.86 -12.56
N PHE A 109 4.22 16.88 -11.69
CA PHE A 109 3.73 16.79 -10.30
C PHE A 109 2.19 16.81 -10.21
N ARG A 110 1.61 16.16 -9.19
CA ARG A 110 0.18 16.25 -8.84
C ARG A 110 -0.09 17.37 -7.81
N PRO A 111 -0.60 18.56 -8.19
CA PRO A 111 -0.92 19.61 -7.21
C PRO A 111 -2.11 19.25 -6.29
N ASP A 112 -3.02 18.38 -6.74
CA ASP A 112 -4.28 18.09 -6.04
C ASP A 112 -4.12 17.30 -4.72
N MET A 113 -3.05 16.49 -4.63
CA MET A 113 -2.78 15.53 -3.54
C MET A 113 -1.47 15.83 -2.83
N THR A 114 -1.56 16.07 -1.53
CA THR A 114 -0.39 16.24 -0.65
C THR A 114 -0.07 14.93 0.04
N PHE A 115 0.87 14.17 -0.52
CA PHE A 115 1.41 12.96 0.09
C PHE A 115 2.31 13.33 1.28
N ARG A 116 1.89 12.97 2.50
CA ARG A 116 2.72 13.15 3.71
C ARG A 116 3.62 11.93 3.91
N SER A 117 4.81 12.17 4.45
CA SER A 117 5.72 11.09 4.86
C SER A 117 5.00 10.09 5.79
N GLY A 118 5.20 8.80 5.53
CA GLY A 118 4.49 7.70 6.21
C GLY A 118 3.10 7.36 5.67
N MET A 119 2.57 8.08 4.68
CA MET A 119 1.38 7.65 3.93
C MET A 119 1.75 6.63 2.86
N THR A 120 0.94 5.59 2.69
CA THR A 120 1.05 4.64 1.57
C THR A 120 0.26 5.15 0.37
N TYR A 121 0.85 5.06 -0.82
CA TYR A 121 0.21 5.45 -2.09
C TYR A 121 -0.32 4.20 -2.79
N ASP A 122 -1.54 4.26 -3.32
CA ASP A 122 -2.01 3.23 -4.27
C ASP A 122 -1.46 3.57 -5.68
N THR A 123 -1.30 2.58 -6.57
CA THR A 123 -0.92 2.85 -7.98
C THR A 123 -1.92 3.77 -8.69
N LYS A 124 -3.18 3.77 -8.25
CA LYS A 124 -4.26 4.68 -8.68
C LYS A 124 -4.07 6.12 -8.19
N ASP A 125 -3.37 6.34 -7.07
CA ASP A 125 -3.13 7.68 -6.54
C ASP A 125 -2.06 8.43 -7.38
N LEU A 126 -1.24 7.70 -8.15
CA LEU A 126 -0.24 8.24 -9.10
C LEU A 126 -0.83 8.55 -10.49
N ASP A 127 -2.01 8.00 -10.80
CA ASP A 127 -2.76 7.96 -12.07
C ASP A 127 -2.03 8.15 -13.43
N LEU A 128 -1.71 9.33 -14.02
CA LEU A 128 -1.90 10.75 -13.64
C LEU A 128 -3.25 11.36 -14.10
N THR A 129 -3.99 10.70 -15.00
CA THR A 129 -5.08 11.27 -15.82
C THR A 129 -6.36 11.69 -15.09
N LYS A 130 -6.57 11.21 -13.85
CA LYS A 130 -7.78 11.44 -13.04
C LYS A 130 -7.51 12.42 -11.90
N PRO A 131 -8.44 13.32 -11.54
CA PRO A 131 -8.25 14.22 -10.40
C PRO A 131 -8.00 13.44 -9.09
N GLY A 132 -7.23 14.04 -8.19
CA GLY A 132 -6.83 13.40 -6.93
C GLY A 132 -8.00 13.16 -5.96
N VAL A 133 -8.28 11.89 -5.63
CA VAL A 133 -9.37 11.54 -4.70
C VAL A 133 -8.91 11.68 -3.25
N ARG A 134 -9.34 12.74 -2.57
CA ARG A 134 -9.05 12.97 -1.14
C ARG A 134 -9.79 11.96 -0.26
N LYS A 135 -9.06 10.98 0.27
CA LYS A 135 -9.53 10.02 1.28
C LYS A 135 -9.84 10.78 2.59
N PRO A 136 -11.10 10.85 3.07
CA PRO A 136 -11.44 11.61 4.28
C PRO A 136 -10.81 10.96 5.52
N PHE A 137 -10.21 11.78 6.39
CA PHE A 137 -9.61 11.28 7.64
C PHE A 137 -10.68 10.66 8.55
N LYS A 138 -10.40 9.45 9.05
CA LYS A 138 -11.26 8.80 10.04
C LYS A 138 -11.18 9.60 11.35
N ARG A 139 -12.32 10.13 11.82
CA ARG A 139 -12.41 10.78 13.13
C ARG A 139 -12.18 9.72 14.21
N ALA A 140 -11.55 10.11 15.33
CA ALA A 140 -11.40 9.23 16.47
C ALA A 140 -12.78 9.01 17.14
N GLU A 141 -13.41 7.88 16.85
CA GLU A 141 -14.67 7.46 17.50
C GLU A 141 -14.36 6.62 18.75
N PHE A 142 -15.22 6.71 19.76
CA PHE A 142 -15.09 5.94 21.00
C PHE A 142 -15.32 4.44 20.74
N GLN A 143 -14.28 3.62 20.99
CA GLN A 143 -14.31 2.17 20.81
C GLN A 143 -14.31 1.45 22.16
N VAL A 144 -15.13 0.39 22.31
CA VAL A 144 -15.23 -0.42 23.53
C VAL A 144 -15.46 -1.88 23.19
N THR A 145 -14.85 -2.79 23.97
CA THR A 145 -15.14 -4.21 23.84
C THR A 145 -16.51 -4.59 24.40
N THR A 146 -17.15 -5.59 23.82
CA THR A 146 -18.49 -6.04 24.25
C THR A 146 -18.51 -6.60 25.68
N ALA A 147 -17.42 -7.24 26.10
CA ALA A 147 -17.22 -7.77 27.44
C ALA A 147 -17.14 -6.66 28.49
N GLU A 148 -16.38 -5.59 28.21
CA GLU A 148 -16.31 -4.44 29.13
C GLU A 148 -17.64 -3.75 29.30
N VAL A 149 -18.43 -3.59 28.23
CA VAL A 149 -19.79 -3.03 28.33
C VAL A 149 -20.66 -3.89 29.26
N LEU A 150 -20.63 -5.21 29.11
CA LEU A 150 -21.42 -6.09 29.98
C LEU A 150 -21.00 -6.01 31.46
N ARG A 151 -19.70 -5.78 31.73
CA ARG A 151 -19.16 -5.62 33.09
C ARG A 151 -19.40 -4.24 33.69
N LYS A 152 -19.22 -3.16 32.92
CA LYS A 152 -19.19 -1.75 33.39
C LYS A 152 -20.53 -1.01 33.23
N ALA A 153 -21.48 -1.52 32.43
CA ALA A 153 -22.81 -0.91 32.29
C ALA A 153 -23.66 -1.19 33.53
N ASP A 154 -23.83 -0.15 34.34
CA ASP A 154 -24.70 -0.01 35.52
C ASP A 154 -25.15 1.46 35.53
N PHE A 155 -26.42 1.74 35.82
CA PHE A 155 -26.98 3.11 35.86
C PHE A 155 -26.20 4.07 36.76
N ARG A 156 -25.50 3.58 37.79
CA ARG A 156 -24.66 4.39 38.69
C ARG A 156 -23.39 4.89 38.03
N ASN A 157 -22.88 4.21 37.01
CA ASN A 157 -21.64 4.57 36.32
C ASN A 157 -21.89 5.56 35.17
N VAL A 158 -22.36 6.77 35.53
CA VAL A 158 -22.72 7.82 34.57
C VAL A 158 -21.55 8.15 33.65
N ARG A 159 -20.31 8.21 34.15
CA ARG A 159 -19.11 8.46 33.33
C ARG A 159 -18.91 7.45 32.20
N PHE A 160 -19.27 6.18 32.42
CA PHE A 160 -19.20 5.16 31.37
C PHE A 160 -20.40 5.24 30.40
N LEU A 161 -21.59 5.54 30.92
CA LEU A 161 -22.81 5.67 30.11
C LEU A 161 -22.84 6.95 29.26
N ALA A 162 -22.16 8.03 29.70
CA ALA A 162 -21.99 9.27 28.97
C ALA A 162 -21.39 9.05 27.57
N ASN A 163 -20.43 8.13 27.44
CA ASN A 163 -19.81 7.83 26.15
C ASN A 163 -20.75 7.09 25.15
N PHE A 164 -21.94 6.67 25.57
CA PHE A 164 -22.98 6.04 24.74
C PHE A 164 -24.14 6.99 24.39
N ILE A 165 -24.07 8.26 24.80
CA ILE A 165 -24.96 9.32 24.35
C ILE A 165 -24.20 10.35 23.52
N THR A 166 -24.93 11.09 22.68
CA THR A 166 -24.43 12.31 22.06
C THR A 166 -24.48 13.48 23.04
N GLU A 167 -23.83 14.59 22.69
CA GLU A 167 -23.91 15.90 23.38
C GLU A 167 -25.36 16.36 23.62
N ALA A 168 -26.26 15.98 22.71
CA ALA A 168 -27.71 16.20 22.76
C ALA A 168 -28.48 15.31 23.76
N GLY A 169 -27.78 14.41 24.47
CA GLY A 169 -28.41 13.38 25.31
C GLY A 169 -29.13 12.29 24.50
N ILE A 170 -28.83 12.07 23.22
CA ILE A 170 -29.48 11.02 22.42
C ILE A 170 -28.63 9.74 22.45
N ILE A 171 -29.24 8.56 22.66
CA ILE A 171 -28.52 7.28 22.70
C ILE A 171 -27.93 6.95 21.33
N ILE A 172 -26.61 6.72 21.27
CA ILE A 172 -25.88 6.41 20.04
C ILE A 172 -26.33 5.06 19.47
N LYS A 173 -26.54 5.00 18.15
CA LYS A 173 -26.92 3.79 17.42
C LYS A 173 -25.82 2.71 17.51
N ARG A 174 -26.21 1.44 17.63
CA ARG A 174 -25.30 0.27 17.66
C ARG A 174 -24.27 0.27 16.53
N SER A 175 -24.65 0.72 15.32
CA SER A 175 -23.78 0.75 14.15
C SER A 175 -22.57 1.68 14.30
N LYS A 176 -22.63 2.67 15.21
CA LYS A 176 -21.49 3.55 15.53
C LYS A 176 -20.58 2.98 16.60
N THR A 177 -21.12 2.30 17.61
CA THR A 177 -20.33 1.75 18.72
C THR A 177 -19.77 0.35 18.47
N GLY A 178 -20.27 -0.36 17.46
CA GLY A 178 -19.79 -1.70 17.06
C GLY A 178 -20.16 -2.84 18.04
N ILE A 179 -20.76 -2.54 19.20
CA ILE A 179 -20.98 -3.52 20.27
C ILE A 179 -22.06 -4.57 19.95
N SER A 180 -22.20 -5.62 20.75
CA SER A 180 -23.23 -6.66 20.54
C SER A 180 -24.65 -6.13 20.80
N ALA A 181 -25.66 -6.72 20.15
CA ALA A 181 -27.06 -6.32 20.36
C ALA A 181 -27.57 -6.61 21.80
N LYS A 182 -26.93 -7.53 22.54
CA LYS A 182 -27.17 -7.75 23.97
C LYS A 182 -26.57 -6.62 24.81
N ALA A 183 -25.34 -6.21 24.52
CA ALA A 183 -24.66 -5.11 25.20
C ALA A 183 -25.40 -3.77 24.97
N GLN A 184 -25.80 -3.45 23.73
CA GLN A 184 -26.58 -2.24 23.43
C GLN A 184 -27.91 -2.20 24.19
N ARG A 185 -28.64 -3.31 24.29
CA ARG A 185 -29.90 -3.38 25.07
C ARG A 185 -29.66 -3.18 26.57
N LYS A 186 -28.55 -3.71 27.13
CA LYS A 186 -28.16 -3.44 28.51
C LYS A 186 -27.90 -1.93 28.71
N VAL A 187 -27.00 -1.35 27.91
CA VAL A 187 -26.68 0.09 27.96
C VAL A 187 -27.93 0.97 27.84
N ALA A 188 -28.82 0.68 26.90
CA ALA A 188 -30.05 1.43 26.74
C ALA A 188 -31.03 1.31 27.92
N ARG A 189 -31.03 0.17 28.64
CA ARG A 189 -31.79 0.01 29.90
C ARG A 189 -31.16 0.86 31.00
N GLU A 190 -29.85 0.71 31.23
CA GLU A 190 -29.14 1.45 32.29
C GLU A 190 -29.21 2.97 32.09
N ILE A 191 -29.11 3.47 30.85
CA ILE A 191 -29.29 4.89 30.53
C ILE A 191 -30.71 5.36 30.85
N LYS A 192 -31.75 4.58 30.49
CA LYS A 192 -33.14 4.92 30.82
C LYS A 192 -33.37 4.95 32.34
N THR A 193 -32.78 4.01 33.07
CA THR A 193 -32.80 3.98 34.53
C THR A 193 -32.07 5.19 35.13
N ALA A 194 -30.88 5.54 34.64
CA ALA A 194 -30.13 6.72 35.08
C ALA A 194 -30.91 8.02 34.86
N ARG A 195 -31.61 8.16 33.72
CA ARG A 195 -32.50 9.29 33.44
C ARG A 195 -33.70 9.38 34.39
N ALA A 196 -34.33 8.24 34.70
CA ALA A 196 -35.43 8.19 35.67
C ALA A 196 -34.99 8.61 37.08
N PHE A 197 -33.72 8.39 37.43
CA PHE A 197 -33.10 8.90 38.67
C PHE A 197 -32.53 10.33 38.57
N GLY A 198 -32.69 11.02 37.44
CA GLY A 198 -32.14 12.38 37.25
C GLY A 198 -30.62 12.46 37.09
N LEU A 199 -29.92 11.32 36.95
CA LEU A 199 -28.46 11.28 36.79
C LEU A 199 -27.97 11.64 35.38
N MET A 200 -28.88 11.64 34.39
CA MET A 200 -28.59 11.96 32.99
C MET A 200 -29.80 12.67 32.35
N PRO A 201 -29.60 13.60 31.40
CA PRO A 201 -30.69 14.26 30.69
C PRO A 201 -31.38 13.34 29.68
N PHE A 202 -32.64 13.67 29.35
CA PHE A 202 -33.41 13.00 28.30
C PHE A 202 -33.09 13.52 26.90
N THR A 203 -32.97 14.85 26.78
CA THR A 203 -32.62 15.61 25.58
C THR A 203 -32.10 16.98 26.03
N THR A 204 -31.13 17.55 25.31
CA THR A 204 -30.55 18.90 25.55
C THR A 204 -30.64 19.78 24.29
N MET A 205 -31.64 19.52 23.43
CA MET A 205 -31.86 20.32 22.22
C MET A 205 -32.37 21.72 22.60
N GLY A 206 -31.45 22.69 22.64
CA GLY A 206 -31.71 24.07 23.07
C GLY A 206 -31.06 24.47 24.40
N THR A 207 -30.27 23.59 25.04
CA THR A 207 -29.49 23.90 26.25
C THR A 207 -28.01 23.53 26.04
N LYS A 208 -27.14 23.92 26.97
CA LYS A 208 -25.74 23.47 27.02
C LYS A 208 -25.56 21.94 26.86
N GLN A 209 -24.45 21.56 26.23
CA GLN A 209 -24.07 20.17 25.99
C GLN A 209 -23.82 19.42 27.30
N PHE A 210 -24.30 18.17 27.39
CA PHE A 210 -24.07 17.36 28.59
C PHE A 210 -22.65 16.75 28.58
N PHE A 211 -21.80 17.25 29.48
CA PHE A 211 -20.52 16.64 29.82
C PHE A 211 -20.53 16.16 31.27
N PHE A 212 -20.21 14.89 31.50
CA PHE A 212 -20.11 14.35 32.86
C PHE A 212 -19.05 15.11 33.67
N GLY A 213 -19.46 15.67 34.81
CA GLY A 213 -18.59 16.46 35.69
C GLY A 213 -18.52 17.95 35.36
N LYS A 214 -19.23 18.44 34.32
CA LYS A 214 -19.49 19.87 34.12
C LYS A 214 -20.94 20.19 34.49
N THR A 215 -21.20 21.44 34.91
CA THR A 215 -22.57 21.94 35.09
C THR A 215 -23.24 22.15 33.72
N MET A 216 -24.55 21.90 33.66
CA MET A 216 -25.39 22.18 32.48
C MET A 216 -26.08 23.55 32.59
N GLU A 217 -25.63 24.38 33.54
CA GLU A 217 -26.04 25.77 33.68
C GLU A 217 -25.46 26.56 32.49
N ASP A 218 -26.30 27.36 31.86
CA ASP A 218 -25.91 28.27 30.78
C ASP A 218 -25.29 29.52 31.44
N LEU A 219 -23.98 29.49 31.71
CA LEU A 219 -23.24 30.59 32.32
C LEU A 219 -22.57 31.44 31.23
N ASP A 220 -22.45 32.75 31.45
CA ASP A 220 -21.82 33.67 30.48
C ASP A 220 -20.35 33.27 30.17
N GLU A 221 -19.66 32.65 31.13
CA GLU A 221 -18.30 32.09 30.98
C GLU A 221 -18.22 31.01 29.88
N ASP A 222 -19.29 30.26 29.61
CA ASP A 222 -19.31 29.23 28.56
C ASP A 222 -19.42 29.83 27.14
N TYR A 223 -19.79 31.12 27.05
CA TYR A 223 -19.86 31.88 25.80
C TYR A 223 -18.65 32.81 25.62
N GLU A 224 -17.73 32.86 26.59
CA GLU A 224 -16.48 33.60 26.45
C GLU A 224 -15.66 32.98 25.31
N TYR A 225 -15.21 33.83 24.38
CA TYR A 225 -14.54 33.35 23.17
C TYR A 225 -13.16 32.79 23.57
N ASP A 226 -12.94 31.50 23.34
CA ASP A 226 -11.64 30.82 23.53
C ASP A 226 -10.53 31.68 22.90
N ASN A 227 -9.80 32.41 23.74
CA ASN A 227 -8.81 33.36 23.26
C ASN A 227 -7.55 32.56 22.90
N TYR A 228 -7.46 32.16 21.62
CA TYR A 228 -6.51 31.16 21.08
C TYR A 228 -5.01 31.48 21.30
N ASP A 229 -4.68 32.66 21.83
CA ASP A 229 -3.32 33.21 21.96
C ASP A 229 -2.53 32.71 23.18
N THR A 230 -3.08 31.78 23.96
CA THR A 230 -2.42 31.21 25.15
C THR A 230 -1.40 30.10 24.85
N ARG A 231 -1.29 29.63 23.60
CA ARG A 231 -0.33 28.56 23.23
C ARG A 231 1.11 29.03 23.09
N ASN A 232 1.37 30.34 23.00
CA ASN A 232 2.72 30.91 22.86
C ASN A 232 3.36 31.33 24.20
N ALA A 233 2.61 31.32 25.30
CA ALA A 233 3.11 31.78 26.61
C ALA A 233 3.94 30.74 27.39
N ALA A 234 3.98 29.48 26.93
CA ALA A 234 4.61 28.38 27.65
C ALA A 234 6.13 28.22 27.39
N ASP A 235 6.67 28.79 26.32
CA ASP A 235 8.08 28.61 25.90
C ASP A 235 9.00 29.80 26.27
N ALA A 236 8.43 30.86 26.86
CA ALA A 236 9.14 32.09 27.19
C ALA A 236 9.82 32.08 28.59
N ARG A 237 10.10 30.91 29.17
CA ARG A 237 10.67 30.79 30.54
C ARG A 237 11.88 29.86 30.66
N SER A 238 12.80 29.89 29.69
CA SER A 238 14.16 29.38 29.91
C SER A 238 15.19 30.02 28.98
N VAL A 239 15.60 31.26 29.30
CA VAL A 239 16.86 31.83 28.79
C VAL A 239 17.62 32.42 29.98
N PRO A 240 18.66 31.73 30.49
CA PRO A 240 19.53 32.27 31.52
C PRO A 240 20.55 33.25 30.91
N TYR A 241 20.77 34.36 31.61
CA TYR A 241 22.01 35.16 31.59
C TYR A 241 22.77 34.86 32.88
#